data_AF-A0A2T7TPE0-F1
#
_entry.id   AF-A0A2T7TPE0-F1
#
_cell.length_a   1.000
_cell.length_b   1.000
_cell.length_c   1.000
_cell.angle_alpha   90.00
_cell.angle_beta   90.00
_cell.angle_gamma   90.00
#
_symmetry.space_group_name_H-M   'P 1'
#
loop_
_entity.id
_entity.type
_entity.pdbx_description
1 polymer ?
#
loop_
_entity_poly.entity_id
_entity_poly.type
_entity_poly.pdbx_seq_one_letter_code
_entity_poly.pdbx_strand_id
1 'polypeptide(L)'
;MNTPGSTPAEHPPHGAAVRRGPFRAGERVQLTDEKGRMNTITLTPGGAFHTHKGFLLHDGLIGSLEGTVLTNTSGQLYQALRPLLSDFVLSMPRGAAVVYPKDAGQIITMADIYPGARVVEAGVGSGALSISLLRAVGDAGYLHSFERRAEFADIAQGNVETIFGGPHPAWKITLGDFQEQVVEQEEPGSVDRVVLDMLAPWECLDAVATVLAPGGVWINYVATVTQLSRTAEAIRADGRFTEPDAWESMVRGWHLEGLAVRPDHRMVAHTGFLLITRRLAHGVTGLTTKRRPSKTDFSAEDLNAWTPQAVGEREVSDKRLRRVARDASSTIQRGALPADEAQARRDQIADAAREADGPTES
;
A
#
# COMPACT_ATOMS: atom_id res chain seq x y z
N MET A 1 -16.98 -40.72 -16.49
CA MET A 1 -16.93 -39.29 -16.11
C MET A 1 -15.51 -39.01 -15.70
N ASN A 2 -14.70 -38.45 -16.60
CA ASN A 2 -13.31 -38.10 -16.32
C ASN A 2 -13.27 -36.72 -15.68
N THR A 3 -12.88 -36.65 -14.42
CA THR A 3 -12.41 -35.42 -13.78
C THR A 3 -11.08 -35.05 -14.45
N PRO A 4 -10.92 -33.86 -15.06
CA PRO A 4 -9.60 -33.45 -15.54
C PRO A 4 -8.72 -33.23 -14.31
N GLY A 5 -7.63 -33.97 -14.22
CA GLY A 5 -6.57 -33.69 -13.27
C GLY A 5 -5.99 -32.32 -13.59
N SER A 6 -6.17 -31.35 -12.69
CA SER A 6 -5.41 -30.12 -12.73
C SER A 6 -3.96 -30.47 -12.44
N THR A 7 -3.11 -30.40 -13.45
CA THR A 7 -1.66 -30.30 -13.23
C THR A 7 -1.46 -29.08 -12.33
N PRO A 8 -0.90 -29.22 -11.11
CA PRO A 8 -0.57 -28.04 -10.31
C PRO A 8 0.38 -27.18 -11.13
N ALA A 9 0.13 -25.86 -11.20
CA ALA A 9 1.09 -24.92 -11.77
C ALA A 9 2.47 -25.20 -11.14
N GLU A 10 3.52 -25.33 -11.97
CA GLU A 10 4.86 -25.74 -11.54
C GLU A 10 5.44 -24.86 -10.43
N HIS A 11 4.93 -23.63 -10.27
CA HIS A 11 5.16 -22.77 -9.11
C HIS A 11 3.85 -22.11 -8.64
N PRO A 12 3.53 -22.13 -7.33
CA PRO A 12 2.40 -21.37 -6.80
C PRO A 12 2.65 -19.87 -6.96
N PRO A 13 1.58 -19.04 -7.12
CA PRO A 13 1.73 -17.59 -7.22
C PRO A 13 2.55 -17.01 -6.07
N HIS A 14 3.39 -16.01 -6.37
CA HIS A 14 4.31 -15.43 -5.41
C HIS A 14 3.56 -14.89 -4.18
N GLY A 15 4.07 -15.22 -2.99
CA GLY A 15 3.42 -14.88 -1.72
C GLY A 15 2.14 -15.65 -1.37
N ALA A 16 1.65 -16.58 -2.19
CA ALA A 16 0.46 -17.37 -1.83
C ALA A 16 0.71 -18.32 -0.64
N ALA A 17 1.92 -18.89 -0.55
CA ALA A 17 2.28 -19.85 0.49
C ALA A 17 2.30 -19.23 1.90
N VAL A 18 2.70 -17.95 2.01
CA VAL A 18 2.72 -17.18 3.26
C VAL A 18 1.32 -16.77 3.76
N ARG A 19 0.29 -17.02 2.95
CA ARG A 19 -1.11 -16.66 3.25
C ARG A 19 -1.98 -17.86 3.63
N ARG A 20 -1.41 -19.06 3.75
CA ARG A 20 -2.15 -20.31 3.97
C ARG A 20 -1.42 -21.26 4.92
N GLY A 21 -2.20 -22.12 5.56
CA GLY A 21 -1.72 -23.15 6.48
C GLY A 21 -1.48 -22.62 7.90
N PRO A 22 -0.81 -23.41 8.75
CA PRO A 22 -0.47 -22.99 10.11
C PRO A 22 0.41 -21.74 10.11
N PHE A 23 0.38 -20.98 11.21
CA PHE A 23 1.26 -19.84 11.40
C PHE A 23 2.73 -20.28 11.43
N ARG A 24 3.60 -19.44 10.88
CA ARG A 24 5.04 -19.68 10.84
C ARG A 24 5.80 -18.53 11.47
N ALA A 25 7.04 -18.79 11.86
CA ALA A 25 7.98 -17.73 12.23
C ALA A 25 8.10 -16.69 11.10
N GLY A 26 8.23 -15.43 11.46
CA GLY A 26 8.28 -14.28 10.55
C GLY A 26 6.93 -13.79 10.04
N GLU A 27 5.85 -14.57 10.17
CA GLU A 27 4.53 -14.14 9.70
C GLU A 27 3.96 -12.99 10.57
N ARG A 28 3.31 -12.02 9.90
CA ARG A 28 2.50 -11.01 10.60
C ARG A 28 1.18 -11.64 11.02
N VAL A 29 0.83 -11.46 12.29
CA VAL A 29 -0.43 -11.93 12.89
C VAL A 29 -1.13 -10.78 13.56
N GLN A 30 -2.43 -10.68 13.33
CA GLN A 30 -3.31 -9.76 13.99
C GLN A 30 -3.98 -10.48 15.17
N LEU A 31 -3.78 -9.93 16.36
CA LEU A 31 -4.36 -10.38 17.61
C LEU A 31 -5.52 -9.46 17.98
N THR A 32 -6.71 -10.03 18.09
CA THR A 32 -7.92 -9.33 18.52
C THR A 32 -8.29 -9.82 19.92
N ASP A 33 -8.36 -8.88 20.87
CA ASP A 33 -8.76 -9.21 22.24
C ASP A 33 -10.29 -9.27 22.42
N GLU A 34 -10.76 -9.66 23.61
CA GLU A 34 -12.19 -9.74 23.96
C GLU A 34 -12.95 -8.41 23.82
N LYS A 35 -12.25 -7.28 23.75
CA LYS A 35 -12.84 -5.96 23.53
C LYS A 35 -12.80 -5.52 22.06
N GLY A 36 -12.37 -6.42 21.16
CA GLY A 36 -12.20 -6.13 19.74
C GLY A 36 -10.96 -5.27 19.43
N ARG A 37 -10.04 -5.05 20.38
CA ARG A 37 -8.83 -4.27 20.11
C ARG A 37 -7.84 -5.12 19.33
N MET A 38 -7.42 -4.60 18.17
CA MET A 38 -6.53 -5.28 17.25
C MET A 38 -5.09 -4.81 17.45
N ASN A 39 -4.16 -5.76 17.52
CA ASN A 39 -2.72 -5.51 17.54
C ASN A 39 -2.05 -6.37 16.47
N THR A 40 -1.13 -5.80 15.70
CA THR A 40 -0.37 -6.57 14.70
C THR A 40 1.03 -6.85 15.23
N ILE A 41 1.40 -8.12 15.28
CA ILE A 41 2.71 -8.60 15.73
C ILE A 41 3.41 -9.37 14.62
N THR A 42 4.72 -9.54 14.76
CA THR A 42 5.52 -10.45 13.93
C THR A 42 5.90 -11.65 14.77
N LEU A 43 5.51 -12.85 14.35
CA LEU A 43 5.83 -14.07 15.09
C LEU A 43 7.34 -14.29 15.08
N THR A 44 7.92 -14.26 16.27
CA THR A 44 9.36 -14.47 16.48
C THR A 44 9.49 -15.67 17.39
N PRO A 45 10.20 -16.74 17.01
CA PRO A 45 10.47 -17.87 17.88
C PRO A 45 11.03 -17.41 19.22
N GLY A 46 10.45 -17.92 20.30
CA GLY A 46 10.80 -17.49 21.65
C GLY A 46 10.44 -16.07 22.04
N GLY A 47 9.79 -15.31 21.15
CA GLY A 47 9.29 -13.98 21.44
C GLY A 47 7.99 -13.99 22.21
N ALA A 48 7.63 -12.82 22.74
CA ALA A 48 6.38 -12.61 23.45
C ALA A 48 5.73 -11.27 23.09
N PHE A 49 4.41 -11.27 22.93
CA PHE A 49 3.60 -10.08 22.83
C PHE A 49 3.21 -9.60 24.22
N HIS A 50 3.75 -8.47 24.63
CA HIS A 50 3.52 -7.91 25.96
C HIS A 50 2.32 -6.97 25.96
N THR A 51 1.51 -7.07 27.00
CA THR A 51 0.38 -6.19 27.23
C THR A 51 0.42 -5.67 28.67
N HIS A 52 -0.47 -4.72 28.97
CA HIS A 52 -0.70 -4.25 30.34
C HIS A 52 -1.29 -5.34 31.27
N LYS A 53 -1.69 -6.50 30.73
CA LYS A 53 -2.26 -7.63 31.47
C LYS A 53 -1.54 -8.93 31.11
N GLY A 54 -0.23 -8.98 31.34
CA GLY A 54 0.60 -10.15 31.03
C GLY A 54 1.02 -10.23 29.57
N PHE A 55 1.50 -11.41 29.16
CA PHE A 55 2.11 -11.62 27.84
C PHE A 55 1.60 -12.89 27.16
N LEU A 56 1.67 -12.90 25.84
CA LEU A 56 1.34 -14.05 24.98
C LEU A 56 2.62 -14.54 24.29
N LEU A 57 3.03 -15.77 24.56
CA LEU A 57 4.19 -16.39 23.91
C LEU A 57 3.89 -16.67 22.44
N HIS A 58 4.81 -16.28 21.56
CA HIS A 58 4.66 -16.51 20.11
C HIS A 58 4.72 -18.00 19.76
N ASP A 59 5.44 -18.81 20.52
CA ASP A 59 5.57 -20.25 20.25
C ASP A 59 4.22 -20.99 20.36
N GLY A 60 3.26 -20.47 21.14
CA GLY A 60 1.90 -21.02 21.15
C GLY A 60 1.13 -20.75 19.86
N LEU A 61 1.48 -19.66 19.15
CA LEU A 61 0.89 -19.32 17.86
C LEU A 61 1.57 -20.05 16.71
N ILE A 62 2.90 -20.18 16.74
CA ILE A 62 3.67 -20.84 15.69
C ILE A 62 3.24 -22.32 15.60
N GLY A 63 2.87 -22.77 14.40
CA GLY A 63 2.34 -24.12 14.15
C GLY A 63 0.84 -24.26 14.40
N SER A 64 0.18 -23.28 15.03
CA SER A 64 -1.28 -23.26 15.19
C SER A 64 -1.99 -22.82 13.91
N LEU A 65 -3.25 -23.24 13.75
CA LEU A 65 -4.08 -22.82 12.62
C LEU A 65 -4.56 -21.37 12.78
N GLU A 66 -4.79 -20.72 11.64
CA GLU A 66 -5.40 -19.39 11.59
C GLU A 66 -6.84 -19.41 12.12
N GLY A 67 -7.22 -18.37 12.87
CA GLY A 67 -8.51 -18.29 13.56
C GLY A 67 -8.53 -18.92 14.95
N THR A 68 -7.38 -19.44 15.42
CA THR A 68 -7.23 -19.95 16.79
C THR A 68 -7.40 -18.86 17.85
N VAL A 69 -7.76 -19.26 19.06
CA VAL A 69 -7.84 -18.41 20.24
C VAL A 69 -6.87 -18.93 21.29
N LEU A 70 -6.01 -18.04 21.80
CA LEU A 70 -5.08 -18.38 22.89
C LEU A 70 -5.33 -17.50 24.10
N THR A 71 -5.01 -18.06 25.25
CA THR A 71 -5.02 -17.37 26.53
C THR A 71 -3.62 -16.84 26.83
N ASN A 72 -3.52 -15.59 27.25
CA ASN A 72 -2.26 -15.04 27.76
C ASN A 72 -2.00 -15.46 29.22
N THR A 73 -0.87 -15.06 29.81
CA THR A 73 -0.53 -15.45 31.19
C THR A 73 -1.49 -14.95 32.28
N SER A 74 -2.31 -13.94 31.99
CA SER A 74 -3.32 -13.39 32.92
C SER A 74 -4.74 -13.87 32.64
N GLY A 75 -4.92 -14.87 31.78
CA GLY A 75 -6.24 -15.44 31.48
C GLY A 75 -7.03 -14.74 30.36
N GLN A 76 -6.47 -13.69 29.72
CA GLN A 76 -7.16 -12.96 28.66
C GLN A 76 -7.08 -13.69 27.32
N LEU A 77 -8.20 -13.76 26.60
CA LEU A 77 -8.29 -14.40 25.29
C LEU A 77 -7.89 -13.48 24.14
N TYR A 78 -7.17 -14.05 23.17
CA TYR A 78 -6.76 -13.40 21.93
C TYR A 78 -7.07 -14.30 20.73
N GLN A 79 -7.88 -13.80 19.81
CA GLN A 79 -8.06 -14.42 18.49
C GLN A 79 -6.91 -14.01 17.56
N ALA A 80 -6.31 -14.99 16.88
CA ALA A 80 -5.20 -14.77 15.97
C ALA A 80 -5.62 -15.02 14.51
N LEU A 81 -5.46 -14.01 13.66
CA LEU A 81 -5.72 -14.07 12.22
C LEU A 81 -4.52 -13.50 11.44
N ARG A 82 -4.30 -13.91 10.19
CA ARG A 82 -3.39 -13.18 9.31
C ARG A 82 -4.07 -11.87 8.91
N PRO A 83 -3.36 -10.73 8.96
CA PRO A 83 -3.96 -9.47 8.55
C PRO A 83 -4.39 -9.54 7.08
N LEU A 84 -5.58 -9.03 6.76
CA LEU A 84 -5.95 -8.76 5.38
C LEU A 84 -5.04 -7.67 4.81
N LEU A 85 -5.06 -7.47 3.49
CA LEU A 85 -4.29 -6.39 2.88
C LEU A 85 -4.72 -5.03 3.44
N SER A 86 -6.03 -4.83 3.61
CA SER A 86 -6.59 -3.62 4.22
C SER A 86 -6.02 -3.35 5.61
N ASP A 87 -5.83 -4.39 6.42
CA ASP A 87 -5.29 -4.28 7.76
C ASP A 87 -3.78 -4.02 7.75
N PHE A 88 -3.08 -4.70 6.85
CA PHE A 88 -1.64 -4.54 6.67
C PHE A 88 -1.29 -3.10 6.28
N VAL A 89 -1.98 -2.54 5.28
CA VAL A 89 -1.72 -1.19 4.76
C VAL A 89 -1.90 -0.12 5.85
N LEU A 90 -2.88 -0.28 6.74
CA LEU A 90 -3.13 0.68 7.82
C LEU A 90 -2.16 0.55 9.00
N SER A 91 -1.50 -0.59 9.14
CA SER A 91 -0.63 -0.93 10.28
C SER A 91 0.86 -1.08 9.91
N MET A 92 1.23 -0.99 8.63
CA MET A 92 2.61 -1.12 8.20
C MET A 92 3.46 0.10 8.61
N PRO A 93 4.80 -0.05 8.69
CA PRO A 93 5.72 1.08 8.76
C PRO A 93 5.48 2.05 7.60
N ARG A 94 5.32 3.34 7.92
CA ARG A 94 4.97 4.39 6.93
C ARG A 94 5.92 5.57 7.00
N GLY A 95 6.59 5.84 5.88
CA GLY A 95 7.41 7.04 5.69
C GLY A 95 6.58 8.23 5.22
N ALA A 96 5.52 7.95 4.45
CA ALA A 96 4.62 8.93 3.84
C ALA A 96 3.15 8.58 4.14
N ALA A 97 2.23 9.46 3.72
CA ALA A 97 0.82 9.10 3.62
C ALA A 97 0.67 7.93 2.64
N VAL A 98 -0.33 7.08 2.87
CA VAL A 98 -0.57 5.88 2.04
C VAL A 98 -1.90 6.03 1.32
N VAL A 99 -1.99 5.50 0.11
CA VAL A 99 -3.27 5.29 -0.56
C VAL A 99 -4.11 4.32 0.26
N TYR A 100 -5.33 4.73 0.61
CA TYR A 100 -6.22 3.94 1.45
C TYR A 100 -6.80 2.75 0.65
N PRO A 101 -7.17 1.64 1.30
CA PRO A 101 -7.70 0.46 0.61
C PRO A 101 -8.90 0.75 -0.31
N LYS A 102 -9.78 1.70 0.07
CA LYS A 102 -10.92 2.12 -0.76
C LYS A 102 -10.47 2.71 -2.10
N ASP A 103 -9.38 3.49 -2.08
CA ASP A 103 -8.86 4.20 -3.25
C ASP A 103 -7.99 3.25 -4.08
N ALA A 104 -7.17 2.43 -3.43
CA ALA A 104 -6.41 1.38 -4.11
C ALA A 104 -7.32 0.41 -4.87
N GLY A 105 -8.43 -0.04 -4.28
CA GLY A 105 -9.41 -0.89 -4.96
C GLY A 105 -10.03 -0.22 -6.18
N GLN A 106 -10.32 1.09 -6.09
CA GLN A 106 -10.80 1.86 -7.24
C GLN A 106 -9.70 2.07 -8.28
N ILE A 107 -8.45 2.30 -7.90
CA ILE A 107 -7.33 2.41 -8.85
C ILE A 107 -7.20 1.11 -9.64
N ILE A 108 -7.17 -0.05 -8.97
CA ILE A 108 -7.09 -1.35 -9.65
C ILE A 108 -8.24 -1.52 -10.65
N THR A 109 -9.47 -1.23 -10.21
CA THR A 109 -10.67 -1.48 -11.01
C THR A 109 -10.84 -0.48 -12.15
N MET A 110 -10.73 0.81 -11.84
CA MET A 110 -11.02 1.91 -12.77
C MET A 110 -9.88 2.14 -13.75
N ALA A 111 -8.63 1.91 -13.32
CA ALA A 111 -7.50 1.89 -14.24
C ALA A 111 -7.38 0.57 -15.00
N ASP A 112 -8.25 -0.41 -14.75
CA ASP A 112 -8.25 -1.71 -15.41
C ASP A 112 -6.86 -2.36 -15.34
N ILE A 113 -6.34 -2.54 -14.12
CA ILE A 113 -5.08 -3.24 -13.88
C ILE A 113 -5.35 -4.74 -13.93
N TYR A 114 -4.77 -5.43 -14.91
CA TYR A 114 -5.06 -6.83 -15.21
C TYR A 114 -3.81 -7.73 -15.11
N PRO A 115 -3.98 -9.06 -14.94
CA PRO A 115 -2.85 -9.99 -14.92
C PRO A 115 -2.01 -9.93 -16.20
N GLY A 116 -0.71 -9.72 -16.07
CA GLY A 116 0.21 -9.55 -17.22
C GLY A 116 0.40 -8.11 -17.68
N ALA A 117 -0.33 -7.14 -17.13
CA ALA A 117 -0.19 -5.73 -17.51
C ALA A 117 1.21 -5.17 -17.18
N ARG A 118 1.68 -4.26 -18.04
CA ARG A 118 2.87 -3.43 -17.81
C ARG A 118 2.47 -2.11 -17.19
N VAL A 119 2.70 -1.96 -15.90
CA VAL A 119 2.32 -0.80 -15.11
C VAL A 119 3.57 -0.03 -14.70
N VAL A 120 3.51 1.29 -14.81
CA VAL A 120 4.47 2.18 -14.14
C VAL A 120 3.75 2.99 -13.07
N GLU A 121 4.42 3.17 -11.93
CA GLU A 121 3.94 4.06 -10.88
C GLU A 121 5.01 5.05 -10.45
N ALA A 122 4.59 6.21 -9.95
CA ALA A 122 5.50 7.15 -9.29
C ALA A 122 4.90 7.73 -8.02
N GLY A 123 5.75 7.93 -7.03
CA GLY A 123 5.33 8.19 -5.65
C GLY A 123 5.09 6.89 -4.88
N VAL A 124 6.13 6.06 -4.79
CA VAL A 124 6.06 4.73 -4.17
C VAL A 124 5.77 4.86 -2.67
N GLY A 125 6.38 5.86 -2.03
CA GLY A 125 6.13 6.22 -0.64
C GLY A 125 6.44 5.08 0.32
N SER A 126 5.40 4.39 0.81
CA SER A 126 5.56 3.22 1.71
C SER A 126 5.19 1.88 1.06
N GLY A 127 4.93 1.86 -0.25
CA GLY A 127 4.63 0.65 -1.02
C GLY A 127 3.19 0.14 -0.89
N ALA A 128 2.27 0.90 -0.28
CA ALA A 128 0.88 0.46 -0.08
C ALA A 128 0.17 0.15 -1.40
N LEU A 129 0.27 1.07 -2.35
CA LEU A 129 -0.33 0.95 -3.67
C LEU A 129 0.42 -0.10 -4.51
N SER A 130 1.76 -0.10 -4.45
CA SER A 130 2.62 -1.08 -5.09
C SER A 130 2.21 -2.52 -4.75
N ILE A 131 1.93 -2.82 -3.48
CA ILE A 131 1.43 -4.15 -3.07
C ILE A 131 0.11 -4.51 -3.78
N SER A 132 -0.79 -3.54 -3.94
CA SER A 132 -2.09 -3.77 -4.59
C SER A 132 -1.93 -3.97 -6.09
N LEU A 133 -1.05 -3.19 -6.73
CA LEU A 133 -0.70 -3.32 -8.14
C LEU A 133 -0.02 -4.68 -8.42
N LEU A 134 0.96 -5.08 -7.61
CA LEU A 134 1.66 -6.36 -7.75
C LEU A 134 0.69 -7.56 -7.68
N ARG A 135 -0.28 -7.51 -6.77
CA ARG A 135 -1.33 -8.54 -6.69
C ARG A 135 -2.21 -8.58 -7.94
N ALA A 136 -2.48 -7.44 -8.56
CA ALA A 136 -3.34 -7.35 -9.73
C ALA A 136 -2.62 -7.78 -11.01
N VAL A 137 -1.36 -7.36 -11.20
CA VAL A 137 -0.56 -7.72 -12.38
C VAL A 137 -0.06 -9.17 -12.31
N GLY A 138 0.14 -9.71 -11.10
CA GLY A 138 0.63 -11.06 -10.88
C GLY A 138 2.08 -11.30 -11.31
N ASP A 139 2.57 -12.53 -11.13
CA ASP A 139 3.98 -12.89 -11.32
C ASP A 139 4.49 -12.70 -12.76
N ALA A 140 3.59 -12.83 -13.75
CA ALA A 140 3.89 -12.65 -15.16
C ALA A 140 3.67 -11.22 -15.66
N GLY A 141 3.21 -10.32 -14.79
CA GLY A 141 3.06 -8.90 -15.10
C GLY A 141 4.36 -8.12 -14.88
N TYR A 142 4.22 -6.81 -14.87
CA TYR A 142 5.35 -5.90 -14.68
C TYR A 142 4.88 -4.65 -13.94
N LEU A 143 5.56 -4.31 -12.85
CA LEU A 143 5.42 -3.04 -12.15
C LEU A 143 6.79 -2.37 -12.05
N HIS A 144 6.92 -1.20 -12.66
CA HIS A 144 8.09 -0.36 -12.50
C HIS A 144 7.74 0.90 -11.70
N SER A 145 8.33 1.00 -10.52
CA SER A 145 8.06 2.04 -9.54
C SER A 145 9.19 3.07 -9.53
N PHE A 146 8.86 4.35 -9.61
CA PHE A 146 9.83 5.45 -9.59
C PHE A 146 9.70 6.24 -8.28
N GLU A 147 10.81 6.36 -7.55
CA GLU A 147 10.88 7.04 -6.26
C GLU A 147 12.10 7.95 -6.21
N ARG A 148 11.96 9.18 -5.73
CA ARG A 148 13.07 10.14 -5.66
C ARG A 148 13.93 9.92 -4.42
N ARG A 149 13.32 9.46 -3.33
CA ARG A 149 13.95 9.35 -2.02
C ARG A 149 14.29 7.91 -1.70
N ALA A 150 15.59 7.61 -1.62
CA ALA A 150 16.09 6.27 -1.34
C ALA A 150 15.46 5.67 -0.07
N GLU A 151 15.22 6.47 0.97
CA GLU A 151 14.61 5.96 2.20
C GLU A 151 13.16 5.49 2.00
N PHE A 152 12.41 6.10 1.08
CA PHE A 152 11.06 5.63 0.72
C PHE A 152 11.13 4.35 -0.11
N ALA A 153 12.08 4.24 -1.03
CA ALA A 153 12.31 3.00 -1.76
C ALA A 153 12.64 1.84 -0.80
N ASP A 154 13.51 2.04 0.18
CA ASP A 154 13.85 1.02 1.19
C ASP A 154 12.64 0.60 2.03
N ILE A 155 11.82 1.57 2.47
CA ILE A 155 10.59 1.30 3.24
C ILE A 155 9.59 0.51 2.40
N ALA A 156 9.37 0.93 1.14
CA ALA A 156 8.48 0.25 0.22
C ALA A 156 8.96 -1.18 -0.03
N GLN A 157 10.25 -1.36 -0.27
CA GLN A 157 10.84 -2.68 -0.49
C GLN A 157 10.62 -3.58 0.71
N GLY A 158 10.94 -3.11 1.92
CA GLY A 158 10.73 -3.90 3.12
C GLY A 158 9.26 -4.29 3.36
N ASN A 159 8.32 -3.38 3.06
CA ASN A 159 6.88 -3.65 3.20
C ASN A 159 6.35 -4.65 2.16
N VAL A 160 6.78 -4.53 0.89
CA VAL A 160 6.43 -5.48 -0.18
C VAL A 160 7.00 -6.85 0.14
N GLU A 161 8.28 -6.94 0.49
CA GLU A 161 8.90 -8.23 0.82
C GLU A 161 8.24 -8.88 2.03
N THR A 162 7.84 -8.09 3.04
CA THR A 162 7.13 -8.62 4.21
C THR A 162 5.80 -9.28 3.83
N ILE A 163 5.03 -8.70 2.88
CA ILE A 163 3.71 -9.24 2.55
C ILE A 163 3.77 -10.42 1.57
N PHE A 164 4.80 -10.46 0.73
CA PHE A 164 5.00 -11.51 -0.27
C PHE A 164 5.97 -12.61 0.18
N GLY A 165 6.68 -12.42 1.30
CA GLY A 165 7.67 -13.38 1.81
C GLY A 165 9.00 -13.34 1.07
N GLY A 166 9.34 -12.21 0.44
CA GLY A 166 10.55 -12.01 -0.36
C GLY A 166 10.35 -11.04 -1.52
N PRO A 167 11.39 -10.79 -2.32
CA PRO A 167 11.32 -9.89 -3.47
C PRO A 167 10.36 -10.43 -4.53
N HIS A 168 9.44 -9.58 -4.99
CA HIS A 168 8.44 -9.95 -5.99
C HIS A 168 9.05 -9.91 -7.41
N PRO A 169 8.91 -10.97 -8.23
CA PRO A 169 9.59 -11.07 -9.52
C PRO A 169 9.13 -10.02 -10.55
N ALA A 170 7.86 -9.62 -10.48
CA ALA A 170 7.30 -8.60 -11.37
C ALA A 170 7.66 -7.15 -10.99
N TRP A 171 8.46 -6.92 -9.93
CA TRP A 171 8.67 -5.58 -9.40
C TRP A 171 10.08 -5.05 -9.63
N LYS A 172 10.17 -3.80 -10.10
CA LYS A 172 11.41 -3.03 -10.22
C LYS A 172 11.21 -1.65 -9.59
N ILE A 173 12.22 -1.14 -8.88
CA ILE A 173 12.26 0.25 -8.41
C ILE A 173 13.44 0.96 -9.07
N THR A 174 13.21 2.18 -9.58
CA THR A 174 14.27 3.09 -10.04
C THR A 174 14.25 4.36 -9.20
N LEU A 175 15.45 4.81 -8.79
CA LEU A 175 15.62 6.06 -8.06
C LEU A 175 15.77 7.24 -9.02
N GLY A 176 14.95 8.27 -8.83
CA GLY A 176 15.05 9.52 -9.59
C GLY A 176 13.70 10.15 -9.91
N ASP A 177 13.73 11.26 -10.63
CA ASP A 177 12.55 11.97 -11.10
C ASP A 177 11.84 11.17 -12.20
N PHE A 178 10.53 10.97 -12.05
CA PHE A 178 9.74 10.11 -12.94
C PHE A 178 9.80 10.60 -14.39
N GLN A 179 9.71 11.91 -14.61
CA GLN A 179 9.68 12.52 -15.95
C GLN A 179 10.89 12.14 -16.80
N GLU A 180 12.05 12.00 -16.15
CA GLU A 180 13.31 11.67 -16.80
C GLU A 180 13.47 10.15 -16.86
N GLN A 181 13.37 9.48 -15.72
CA GLN A 181 13.71 8.07 -15.58
C GLN A 181 12.75 7.16 -16.35
N VAL A 182 11.47 7.48 -16.46
CA VAL A 182 10.52 6.60 -17.17
C VAL A 182 10.82 6.53 -18.67
N VAL A 183 11.25 7.64 -19.27
CA VAL A 183 11.57 7.71 -20.71
C VAL A 183 12.92 7.03 -21.00
N GLU A 184 13.85 7.06 -20.04
CA GLU A 184 15.14 6.35 -20.16
C GLU A 184 14.98 4.83 -20.01
N GLN A 185 14.03 4.38 -19.19
CA GLN A 185 13.92 2.98 -18.78
C GLN A 185 12.84 2.19 -19.53
N GLU A 186 11.85 2.86 -20.13
CA GLU A 186 10.74 2.23 -20.83
C GLU A 186 10.73 2.62 -22.31
N GLU A 187 10.44 1.64 -23.17
CA GLU A 187 10.30 1.89 -24.60
C GLU A 187 9.02 2.69 -24.88
N PRO A 188 9.03 3.59 -25.90
CA PRO A 188 7.85 4.34 -26.29
C PRO A 188 6.64 3.44 -26.59
N GLY A 189 5.49 3.77 -26.01
CA GLY A 189 4.24 3.02 -26.17
C GLY A 189 4.25 1.59 -25.59
N SER A 190 5.22 1.24 -24.73
CA SER A 190 5.33 -0.10 -24.16
C SER A 190 4.57 -0.30 -22.84
N VAL A 191 4.08 0.78 -22.23
CA VAL A 191 3.39 0.75 -20.92
C VAL A 191 1.88 0.70 -21.13
N ASP A 192 1.19 -0.18 -20.42
CA ASP A 192 -0.27 -0.30 -20.48
C ASP A 192 -0.97 0.71 -19.59
N ARG A 193 -0.41 0.97 -18.40
CA ARG A 193 -1.04 1.73 -17.32
C ARG A 193 -0.01 2.60 -16.61
N VAL A 194 -0.36 3.86 -16.35
CA VAL A 194 0.44 4.79 -15.55
C VAL A 194 -0.37 5.21 -14.33
N VAL A 195 0.24 5.10 -13.15
CA VAL A 195 -0.38 5.47 -11.86
C VAL A 195 0.49 6.49 -11.14
N LEU A 196 0.02 7.73 -10.98
CA LEU A 196 0.79 8.78 -10.31
C LEU A 196 0.15 9.19 -8.98
N ASP A 197 0.89 9.04 -7.89
CA ASP A 197 0.57 9.56 -6.54
C ASP A 197 1.67 10.52 -6.11
N MET A 198 1.64 11.73 -6.67
CA MET A 198 2.68 12.73 -6.44
C MET A 198 2.13 14.15 -6.44
N LEU A 199 2.96 15.10 -6.00
CA LEU A 199 2.53 16.48 -5.81
C LEU A 199 2.21 17.21 -7.12
N ALA A 200 2.90 16.87 -8.22
CA ALA A 200 2.86 17.61 -9.48
C ALA A 200 2.73 16.71 -10.73
N PRO A 201 1.66 15.89 -10.84
CA PRO A 201 1.49 15.00 -11.98
C PRO A 201 1.35 15.72 -13.33
N TRP A 202 0.92 16.99 -13.33
CA TRP A 202 0.85 17.82 -14.55
C TRP A 202 2.22 18.07 -15.21
N GLU A 203 3.33 17.86 -14.50
CA GLU A 203 4.68 17.98 -15.07
C GLU A 203 5.10 16.73 -15.85
N CYS A 204 4.31 15.65 -15.79
CA CYS A 204 4.65 14.36 -16.38
C CYS A 204 4.02 14.10 -17.75
N LEU A 205 3.33 15.09 -18.34
CA LEU A 205 2.54 14.94 -19.57
C LEU A 205 3.34 14.30 -20.72
N ASP A 206 4.52 14.84 -21.03
CA ASP A 206 5.36 14.35 -22.12
C ASP A 206 5.88 12.93 -21.87
N ALA A 207 6.36 12.68 -20.65
CA ALA A 207 6.86 11.38 -20.25
C ALA A 207 5.76 10.31 -20.35
N VAL A 208 4.58 10.59 -19.79
CA VAL A 208 3.40 9.71 -19.87
C VAL A 208 3.00 9.50 -21.33
N ALA A 209 2.88 10.55 -22.13
CA ALA A 209 2.45 10.47 -23.52
C ALA A 209 3.41 9.66 -24.40
N THR A 210 4.68 9.62 -24.02
CA THR A 210 5.76 8.89 -24.70
C THR A 210 5.69 7.39 -24.41
N VAL A 211 5.61 7.00 -23.14
CA VAL A 211 5.73 5.58 -22.74
C VAL A 211 4.39 4.83 -22.79
N LEU A 212 3.27 5.54 -22.63
CA LEU A 212 1.94 4.93 -22.58
C LEU A 212 1.47 4.51 -23.97
N ALA A 213 1.09 3.24 -24.11
CA ALA A 213 0.53 2.69 -25.33
C ALA A 213 -0.76 3.45 -25.75
N PRO A 214 -1.07 3.55 -27.05
CA PRO A 214 -2.38 4.03 -27.50
C PRO A 214 -3.53 3.28 -26.83
N GLY A 215 -4.48 4.00 -26.27
CA GLY A 215 -5.58 3.45 -25.49
C GLY A 215 -5.20 3.07 -24.05
N GLY A 216 -3.93 3.14 -23.67
CA GLY A 216 -3.46 2.96 -22.30
C GLY A 216 -4.07 3.98 -21.35
N VAL A 217 -4.09 3.62 -20.06
CA VAL A 217 -4.78 4.40 -19.02
C VAL A 217 -3.76 5.14 -18.16
N TRP A 218 -4.04 6.41 -17.89
CA TRP A 218 -3.33 7.19 -16.89
C TRP A 218 -4.30 7.58 -15.78
N ILE A 219 -3.99 7.15 -14.55
CA ILE A 219 -4.74 7.51 -13.36
C ILE A 219 -3.84 8.29 -12.39
N ASN A 220 -4.41 9.32 -11.79
CA ASN A 220 -3.76 10.18 -10.81
C ASN A 220 -4.52 10.10 -9.49
N TYR A 221 -3.77 10.04 -8.39
CA TYR A 221 -4.28 10.24 -7.05
C TYR A 221 -3.73 11.57 -6.50
N VAL A 222 -4.61 12.51 -6.21
CA VAL A 222 -4.23 13.87 -5.75
C VAL A 222 -5.03 14.29 -4.53
N ALA A 223 -4.38 14.95 -3.56
CA ALA A 223 -5.01 15.26 -2.28
C ALA A 223 -5.92 16.49 -2.35
N THR A 224 -5.57 17.49 -3.16
CA THR A 224 -6.26 18.79 -3.17
C THR A 224 -7.04 19.04 -4.45
N VAL A 225 -8.07 19.87 -4.35
CA VAL A 225 -8.85 20.34 -5.51
C VAL A 225 -8.01 21.21 -6.46
N THR A 226 -6.96 21.89 -5.97
CA THR A 226 -6.05 22.67 -6.81
C THR A 226 -5.17 21.77 -7.65
N GLN A 227 -4.64 20.68 -7.07
CA GLN A 227 -3.92 19.65 -7.82
C GLN A 227 -4.84 19.00 -8.85
N LEU A 228 -6.06 18.66 -8.47
CA LEU A 228 -7.06 18.07 -9.36
C LEU A 228 -7.34 18.97 -10.56
N SER A 229 -7.66 20.24 -10.30
CA SER A 229 -7.94 21.26 -11.33
C SER A 229 -6.76 21.42 -12.28
N ARG A 230 -5.56 21.64 -11.74
CA ARG A 230 -4.35 21.86 -12.55
C ARG A 230 -4.02 20.65 -13.42
N THR A 231 -4.14 19.43 -12.89
CA THR A 231 -3.91 18.19 -13.64
C THR A 231 -4.91 18.06 -14.78
N ALA A 232 -6.20 18.28 -14.51
CA ALA A 232 -7.25 18.18 -15.52
C ALA A 232 -7.07 19.19 -16.66
N GLU A 233 -6.79 20.45 -16.34
CA GLU A 233 -6.57 21.50 -17.34
C GLU A 233 -5.30 21.27 -18.15
N ALA A 234 -4.21 20.80 -17.52
CA ALA A 234 -2.98 20.46 -18.22
C ALA A 234 -3.20 19.31 -19.23
N ILE A 235 -3.92 18.26 -18.85
CA ILE A 235 -4.28 17.15 -19.75
C ILE A 235 -5.16 17.62 -20.91
N ARG A 236 -6.13 18.51 -20.63
CA ARG A 236 -7.00 19.09 -21.68
C ARG A 236 -6.22 19.94 -22.68
N ALA A 237 -5.33 20.81 -22.18
CA ALA A 237 -4.51 21.67 -23.00
C ALA A 237 -3.54 20.88 -23.89
N ASP A 238 -3.05 19.75 -23.39
CA ASP A 238 -2.15 18.85 -24.11
C ASP A 238 -2.80 18.19 -25.35
N GLY A 239 -4.05 17.74 -25.21
CA GLY A 239 -4.85 17.21 -26.31
C GLY A 239 -4.48 15.80 -26.81
N ARG A 240 -3.40 15.17 -26.30
CA ARG A 240 -3.00 13.78 -26.63
C ARG A 240 -3.74 12.72 -25.80
N PHE A 241 -4.62 13.15 -24.92
CA PHE A 241 -5.41 12.31 -24.02
C PHE A 241 -6.90 12.60 -24.17
N THR A 242 -7.74 11.68 -23.71
CA THR A 242 -9.19 11.89 -23.64
C THR A 242 -9.55 12.93 -22.59
N GLU A 243 -10.80 13.41 -22.60
CA GLU A 243 -11.33 14.26 -21.54
C GLU A 243 -11.10 13.59 -20.16
N PRO A 244 -10.46 14.29 -19.21
CA PRO A 244 -10.26 13.77 -17.86
C PRO A 244 -11.60 13.58 -17.15
N ASP A 245 -11.78 12.42 -16.52
CA ASP A 245 -12.88 12.14 -15.60
C ASP A 245 -12.35 12.04 -14.18
N ALA A 246 -13.07 12.58 -13.20
CA ALA A 246 -12.58 12.67 -11.83
C ALA A 246 -13.69 12.46 -10.80
N TRP A 247 -13.35 11.79 -9.71
CA TRP A 247 -14.28 11.50 -8.62
C TRP A 247 -13.53 11.33 -7.28
N GLU A 248 -14.31 11.26 -6.20
CA GLU A 248 -13.86 10.85 -4.88
C GLU A 248 -14.81 9.77 -4.33
N SER A 249 -14.38 9.08 -3.28
CA SER A 249 -15.20 8.04 -2.63
C SER A 249 -15.24 8.19 -1.12
N MET A 250 -16.41 7.99 -0.54
CA MET A 250 -16.64 8.03 0.90
C MET A 250 -17.06 6.65 1.42
N VAL A 251 -16.38 6.16 2.45
CA VAL A 251 -16.72 4.90 3.13
C VAL A 251 -17.18 5.23 4.55
N ARG A 252 -18.43 4.90 4.86
CA ARG A 252 -19.03 5.13 6.18
C ARG A 252 -19.34 3.80 6.87
N GLY A 253 -18.67 3.55 7.97
CA GLY A 253 -18.92 2.38 8.82
C GLY A 253 -20.30 2.41 9.45
N TRP A 254 -20.76 1.24 9.89
CA TRP A 254 -22.03 1.04 10.58
C TRP A 254 -21.79 0.29 11.88
N HIS A 255 -22.39 0.80 12.94
CA HIS A 255 -22.54 0.11 14.20
C HIS A 255 -23.70 -0.87 14.09
N LEU A 256 -23.44 -2.15 14.39
CA LEU A 256 -24.36 -3.27 14.21
C LEU A 256 -24.51 -4.06 15.52
N GLU A 257 -25.14 -3.47 16.54
CA GLU A 257 -25.32 -4.10 17.85
C GLU A 257 -26.81 -4.19 18.22
N GLY A 258 -27.39 -5.39 18.10
CA GLY A 258 -28.80 -5.62 18.42
C GLY A 258 -29.74 -4.68 17.65
N LEU A 259 -30.50 -3.85 18.37
CA LEU A 259 -31.38 -2.82 17.77
C LEU A 259 -30.64 -1.51 17.43
N ALA A 260 -29.41 -1.32 17.90
CA ALA A 260 -28.59 -0.16 17.61
C ALA A 260 -27.87 -0.35 16.26
N VAL A 261 -28.65 -0.33 15.18
CA VAL A 261 -28.16 -0.36 13.80
C VAL A 261 -28.16 1.05 13.23
N ARG A 262 -26.97 1.65 13.09
CA ARG A 262 -26.83 3.04 12.60
C ARG A 262 -25.43 3.29 12.04
N PRO A 263 -25.22 4.35 11.24
CA PRO A 263 -23.87 4.79 10.88
C PRO A 263 -23.00 5.09 12.10
N ASP A 264 -21.70 4.89 11.94
CA ASP A 264 -20.71 5.35 12.91
C ASP A 264 -20.73 6.88 13.04
N HIS A 265 -20.47 7.37 14.25
CA HIS A 265 -20.48 8.81 14.53
C HIS A 265 -19.28 9.55 13.92
N ARG A 266 -18.24 8.82 13.52
CA ARG A 266 -17.03 9.37 12.91
C ARG A 266 -16.68 8.57 11.67
N MET A 267 -16.18 9.25 10.66
CA MET A 267 -15.63 8.64 9.46
C MET A 267 -14.45 9.46 8.95
N VAL A 268 -13.63 8.85 8.11
CA VAL A 268 -12.66 9.58 7.30
C VAL A 268 -13.43 10.27 6.19
N ALA A 269 -13.47 11.60 6.23
CA ALA A 269 -14.25 12.40 5.29
C ALA A 269 -13.59 12.54 3.91
N HIS A 270 -12.25 12.58 3.87
CA HIS A 270 -11.48 12.75 2.63
C HIS A 270 -10.14 12.01 2.72
N THR A 271 -9.66 11.56 1.57
CA THR A 271 -8.31 10.99 1.40
C THR A 271 -7.62 11.62 0.20
N GLY A 272 -8.27 11.57 -0.96
CA GLY A 272 -7.82 12.14 -2.22
C GLY A 272 -8.88 11.98 -3.30
N PHE A 273 -8.65 12.67 -4.40
CA PHE A 273 -9.39 12.55 -5.64
C PHE A 273 -8.68 11.59 -6.58
N LEU A 274 -9.46 10.83 -7.33
CA LEU A 274 -8.98 10.07 -8.48
C LEU A 274 -9.33 10.83 -9.75
N LEU A 275 -8.37 10.90 -10.67
CA LEU A 275 -8.56 11.44 -12.02
C LEU A 275 -8.01 10.46 -13.03
N ILE A 276 -8.81 10.12 -14.03
CA ILE A 276 -8.45 9.16 -15.08
C ILE A 276 -8.53 9.80 -16.47
N THR A 277 -7.63 9.39 -17.34
CA THR A 277 -7.70 9.66 -18.77
C THR A 277 -7.09 8.51 -19.57
N ARG A 278 -7.30 8.48 -20.88
CA ARG A 278 -6.73 7.51 -21.80
C ARG A 278 -5.90 8.17 -22.88
N ARG A 279 -4.81 7.50 -23.25
CA ARG A 279 -3.92 7.94 -24.33
C ARG A 279 -4.61 7.78 -25.69
N LEU A 280 -4.61 8.83 -26.50
CA LEU A 280 -5.07 8.76 -27.89
C LEU A 280 -4.03 8.09 -28.80
N ALA A 281 -4.41 7.74 -30.02
CA ALA A 281 -3.42 7.28 -31.00
C ALA A 281 -2.45 8.42 -31.38
N HIS A 282 -1.27 8.07 -31.90
CA HIS A 282 -0.29 9.06 -32.34
C HIS A 282 -0.87 9.93 -33.47
N GLY A 283 -0.69 11.25 -33.37
CA GLY A 283 -1.22 12.22 -34.34
C GLY A 283 -2.73 12.45 -34.28
N VAL A 284 -3.44 11.84 -33.32
CA VAL A 284 -4.88 12.05 -33.12
C VAL A 284 -5.11 13.04 -31.99
N THR A 285 -5.83 14.12 -32.28
CA THR A 285 -6.31 15.08 -31.29
C THR A 285 -7.67 14.67 -30.76
N GLY A 286 -7.87 14.83 -29.45
CA GLY A 286 -9.13 14.50 -28.78
C GLY A 286 -10.32 15.28 -29.32
N LEU A 287 -11.51 14.69 -29.21
CA LEU A 287 -12.75 15.40 -29.49
C LEU A 287 -12.97 16.48 -28.44
N THR A 288 -13.06 17.74 -28.85
CA THR A 288 -13.44 18.82 -27.94
C THR A 288 -14.92 18.65 -27.59
N THR A 289 -15.22 18.38 -26.32
CA THR A 289 -16.61 18.39 -25.85
C THR A 289 -17.16 19.80 -26.00
N LYS A 290 -18.28 19.97 -26.70
CA LYS A 290 -18.94 21.27 -26.84
C LYS A 290 -19.48 21.71 -25.47
N ARG A 291 -18.69 22.48 -24.72
CA ARG A 291 -19.14 23.10 -23.47
C ARG A 291 -20.11 24.24 -23.79
N ARG A 292 -21.17 24.39 -22.99
CA ARG A 292 -21.97 25.63 -23.00
C ARG A 292 -21.05 26.77 -22.56
N PRO A 293 -21.05 27.93 -23.25
CA PRO A 293 -20.14 29.01 -22.90
C PRO A 293 -20.39 29.47 -21.45
N SER A 294 -19.42 29.28 -20.57
CA SER A 294 -19.36 29.96 -19.27
C SER A 294 -18.64 31.29 -19.45
N LYS A 295 -19.07 32.31 -18.72
CA LYS A 295 -18.72 33.73 -18.94
C LYS A 295 -17.29 34.17 -18.53
N THR A 296 -16.38 33.26 -18.24
CA THR A 296 -15.05 33.61 -17.70
C THR A 296 -14.00 32.60 -18.14
N ASP A 297 -13.05 33.06 -18.96
CA ASP A 297 -11.73 32.44 -19.11
C ASP A 297 -10.82 32.95 -17.99
N PHE A 298 -10.02 32.07 -17.39
CA PHE A 298 -9.11 32.42 -16.29
C PHE A 298 -7.74 32.87 -16.82
N SER A 299 -7.09 33.83 -16.14
CA SER A 299 -5.78 34.34 -16.54
C SER A 299 -4.63 33.40 -16.11
N ALA A 300 -3.47 33.51 -16.77
CA ALA A 300 -2.26 32.75 -16.39
C ALA A 300 -1.76 33.11 -14.97
N GLU A 301 -2.09 34.30 -14.47
CA GLU A 301 -1.76 34.76 -13.12
C GLU A 301 -2.63 34.05 -12.08
N ASP A 302 -3.93 33.87 -12.37
CA ASP A 302 -4.87 33.11 -11.53
C ASP A 302 -4.45 31.64 -11.38
N LEU A 303 -3.94 31.04 -12.46
CA LEU A 303 -3.45 29.66 -12.47
C LEU A 303 -2.17 29.47 -11.65
N ASN A 304 -1.30 30.49 -11.58
CA ASN A 304 0.00 30.43 -10.89
C ASN A 304 -0.06 30.78 -9.39
N ALA A 305 -1.11 31.46 -8.93
CA ALA A 305 -1.26 31.84 -7.52
C ALA A 305 -1.44 30.65 -6.55
N TRP A 306 -1.79 29.46 -7.07
CA TRP A 306 -2.17 28.28 -6.28
C TRP A 306 -1.16 27.13 -6.36
N THR A 307 0.11 27.41 -6.67
CA THR A 307 1.16 26.38 -6.73
C THR A 307 1.58 25.90 -5.32
N PRO A 308 1.97 24.63 -5.13
CA PRO A 308 2.42 24.12 -3.83
C PRO A 308 3.56 24.94 -3.18
N GLN A 309 4.46 25.51 -3.98
CA GLN A 309 5.50 26.44 -3.49
C GLN A 309 4.93 27.75 -2.92
N ALA A 310 3.78 28.22 -3.39
CA ALA A 310 3.12 29.43 -2.90
C ALA A 310 2.31 29.20 -1.61
N VAL A 311 1.87 27.97 -1.34
CA VAL A 311 0.97 27.65 -0.21
C VAL A 311 1.73 27.08 1.01
N GLY A 312 3.03 26.77 0.86
CA GLY A 312 3.92 26.39 1.95
C GLY A 312 3.60 25.01 2.53
N GLU A 313 4.26 23.97 2.03
CA GLU A 313 4.08 22.60 2.53
C GLU A 313 5.02 22.24 3.69
N ARG A 314 4.56 21.31 4.55
CA ARG A 314 5.38 20.73 5.63
C ARG A 314 5.97 19.40 5.17
N GLU A 315 7.29 19.35 5.04
CA GLU A 315 8.02 18.11 4.76
C GLU A 315 8.17 17.22 6.01
N VAL A 316 8.21 15.90 5.80
CA VAL A 316 8.50 14.92 6.85
C VAL A 316 10.02 14.87 7.09
N SER A 317 10.46 15.00 8.35
CA SER A 317 11.89 15.07 8.67
C SER A 317 12.66 13.75 8.47
N ASP A 318 13.90 13.85 8.02
CA ASP A 318 14.79 12.72 7.72
C ASP A 318 15.02 11.79 8.92
N LYS A 319 15.10 12.34 10.14
CA LYS A 319 15.26 11.54 11.36
C LYS A 319 14.10 10.56 11.54
N ARG A 320 12.87 10.99 11.22
CA ARG A 320 11.70 10.12 11.30
C ARG A 320 11.78 9.02 10.25
N LEU A 321 12.19 9.35 9.03
CA LEU A 321 12.28 8.41 7.91
C LEU A 321 13.30 7.29 8.17
N ARG A 322 14.50 7.64 8.64
CA ARG A 322 15.52 6.65 9.01
C ARG A 322 15.07 5.69 10.12
N ARG A 323 14.19 6.13 11.02
CA ARG A 323 13.61 5.24 12.03
C ARG A 323 12.65 4.25 11.38
N VAL A 324 11.76 4.71 10.52
CA VAL A 324 10.79 3.85 9.84
C VAL A 324 11.47 2.83 8.93
N ALA A 325 12.51 3.21 8.19
CA ALA A 325 13.29 2.29 7.35
C ALA A 325 13.92 1.15 8.17
N ARG A 326 14.46 1.47 9.36
CA ARG A 326 14.98 0.46 10.30
C ARG A 326 13.87 -0.47 10.82
N ASP A 327 12.69 0.07 11.13
CA ASP A 327 11.56 -0.75 11.60
C ASP A 327 11.12 -1.76 10.53
N ALA A 328 11.03 -1.35 9.26
CA ALA A 328 10.74 -2.23 8.13
C ALA A 328 11.79 -3.34 7.99
N SER A 329 13.09 -2.98 8.00
CA SER A 329 14.20 -3.94 7.89
C SER A 329 14.26 -4.93 9.06
N SER A 330 14.00 -4.46 10.29
CA SER A 330 14.00 -5.31 11.49
C SER A 330 12.93 -6.40 11.47
N THR A 331 11.85 -6.17 10.70
CA THR A 331 10.74 -7.12 10.60
C THR A 331 11.15 -8.34 9.78
N ILE A 332 11.90 -8.12 8.70
CA ILE A 332 12.45 -9.19 7.84
C ILE A 332 13.45 -10.04 8.63
N GLN A 333 14.38 -9.41 9.35
CA GLN A 333 15.44 -10.10 10.09
C GLN A 333 14.90 -10.99 11.23
N ARG A 334 13.88 -10.53 11.96
CA ARG A 334 13.29 -11.29 13.08
C ARG A 334 12.63 -12.60 12.65
N GLY A 335 12.17 -12.69 11.40
CA GLY A 335 11.61 -13.93 10.85
C GLY A 335 12.65 -15.02 10.59
N ALA A 336 13.95 -14.68 10.55
CA ALA A 336 15.03 -15.56 10.11
C ALA A 336 15.96 -16.06 11.25
N LEU A 337 15.56 -15.90 12.53
CA LEU A 337 16.43 -16.25 13.66
C LEU A 337 16.65 -17.76 13.84
N PRO A 338 17.89 -18.21 14.13
CA PRO A 338 18.21 -19.59 14.50
C PRO A 338 17.53 -20.08 15.78
N ALA A 339 17.32 -21.41 15.89
CA ALA A 339 16.55 -22.03 16.97
C ALA A 339 17.21 -21.95 18.37
N ASP A 340 18.54 -21.90 18.43
CA ASP A 340 19.34 -21.75 19.64
C ASP A 340 19.25 -20.32 20.20
N GLU A 341 19.34 -19.30 19.34
CA GLU A 341 19.14 -17.90 19.74
C GLU A 341 17.69 -17.65 20.21
N ALA A 342 16.73 -18.28 19.55
CA ALA A 342 15.33 -18.26 19.97
C ALA A 342 15.13 -18.85 21.37
N GLN A 343 15.79 -19.96 21.69
CA GLN A 343 15.69 -20.60 23.00
C GLN A 343 16.26 -19.70 24.11
N ALA A 344 17.43 -19.09 23.90
CA ALA A 344 18.01 -18.17 24.89
C ALA A 344 17.08 -16.97 25.19
N ARG A 345 16.35 -16.48 24.17
CA ARG A 345 15.35 -15.41 24.36
C ARG A 345 14.13 -15.86 25.15
N ARG A 346 13.66 -17.11 24.99
CA ARG A 346 12.56 -17.68 25.80
C ARG A 346 12.91 -17.63 27.27
N ASP A 347 14.11 -18.11 27.59
CA ASP A 347 14.55 -18.26 28.98
C ASP A 347 14.69 -16.87 29.64
N GLN A 348 15.24 -15.89 28.94
CA GLN A 348 15.29 -14.50 29.41
C GLN A 348 13.91 -13.88 29.66
N ILE A 349 12.94 -14.12 28.79
CA ILE A 349 11.58 -13.60 28.96
C ILE A 349 10.87 -14.30 30.12
N ALA A 350 11.04 -15.61 30.25
CA ALA A 350 10.49 -16.40 31.36
C ALA A 350 11.09 -15.98 32.71
N ASP A 351 12.38 -15.65 32.74
CA ASP A 351 13.06 -15.19 33.96
C ASP A 351 12.64 -13.78 34.34
N ALA A 352 12.55 -12.85 33.37
CA ALA A 352 12.01 -11.51 33.62
C ALA A 352 10.54 -11.52 34.08
N ALA A 353 9.74 -12.45 33.56
CA ALA A 353 8.35 -12.65 34.01
C ALA A 353 8.28 -13.16 35.46
N ARG A 354 9.20 -14.05 35.86
CA ARG A 354 9.30 -14.57 37.24
C ARG A 354 9.76 -13.51 38.23
N GLU A 355 10.65 -12.61 37.82
CA GLU A 355 11.10 -11.48 38.66
C GLU A 355 10.00 -10.42 38.84
N ALA A 356 9.13 -10.20 37.85
CA ALA A 356 8.04 -9.24 37.92
C ALA A 356 6.84 -9.69 38.79
N ASP A 357 6.68 -11.00 39.01
CA ASP A 357 5.63 -11.61 39.85
C ASP A 357 6.15 -11.98 41.27
N GLY A 358 7.38 -11.59 41.61
CA GLY A 358 7.92 -11.72 42.96
C GLY A 358 7.14 -10.84 43.96
N PRO A 359 6.95 -11.28 45.22
CA PRO A 359 6.11 -10.57 46.17
C PRO A 359 6.65 -9.15 46.39
N THR A 360 5.81 -8.15 46.16
CA THR A 360 6.02 -6.81 46.70
C THR A 360 6.05 -6.93 48.22
N GLU A 361 7.25 -6.94 48.80
CA GLU A 361 7.41 -6.81 50.24
C GLU A 361 6.76 -5.50 50.70
N SER A 362 5.91 -5.66 51.72
CA SER A 362 5.02 -4.69 52.35
C SER A 362 5.70 -3.47 52.96
#